data_AF-A0A7S4CGW3-F1
#
_entry.id   AF-A0A7S4CGW3-F1
#
_cell.length_a   1.000
_cell.length_b   1.000
_cell.length_c   1.000
_cell.angle_alpha   90.00
_cell.angle_beta   90.00
_cell.angle_gamma   90.00
#
_symmetry.space_group_name_H-M   'P 1'
#
loop_
_entity.id
_entity.type
_entity.pdbx_description
1 polymer ?
#
loop_
_entity_poly.entity_id
_entity_poly.type
_entity_poly.pdbx_seq_one_letter_code
_entity_poly.pdbx_strand_id
1 'polypeptide(L)'
;KYEWVIWLRSDTLMMGPHPPLRLFSQDRVWIPGGLEYHGVNDRLALMPKKLAGLYLGRWAALLDGRLWTYYGSSMNVEMLLKAHLKFHNVSLGFYPRTSALARCQKFCGPFPNGRLAGYTMRRKWEHVEAVIIASLVQGGFEWADCTG
;
A
#
# COMPACT_ATOMS: atom_id res chain seq x y z
N LYS A 1 6.29 15.70 19.49
CA LYS A 1 7.13 14.56 19.02
C LYS A 1 6.19 13.44 18.59
N TYR A 2 6.37 12.84 17.42
CA TYR A 2 5.50 11.77 16.89
C TYR A 2 6.01 10.37 17.27
N GLU A 3 5.10 9.47 17.64
CA GLU A 3 5.39 8.07 18.00
C GLU A 3 5.21 7.10 16.84
N TRP A 4 4.35 7.46 15.89
CA TRP A 4 3.97 6.64 14.74
C TRP A 4 4.37 7.33 13.43
N VAL A 5 4.64 6.50 12.43
CA VAL A 5 4.84 6.89 11.03
C VAL A 5 3.85 6.08 10.22
N ILE A 6 3.12 6.75 9.32
CA ILE A 6 2.21 6.09 8.39
C ILE A 6 2.79 6.30 7.00
N TRP A 7 3.04 5.20 6.30
CA TRP A 7 3.40 5.18 4.90
C TRP A 7 2.15 4.87 4.08
N LEU A 8 1.84 5.70 3.10
CA LEU A 8 0.74 5.52 2.17
C LEU A 8 1.27 5.74 0.76
N ARG A 9 1.02 4.78 -0.14
CA ARG A 9 1.36 4.94 -1.55
C ARG A 9 0.41 5.94 -2.20
N SER A 10 0.91 6.77 -3.10
CA SER A 10 0.16 7.89 -3.68
C SER A 10 -1.08 7.49 -4.49
N ASP A 11 -1.15 6.25 -4.96
CA ASP A 11 -2.27 5.69 -5.72
C ASP A 11 -3.27 4.91 -4.85
N THR A 12 -3.18 5.06 -3.52
CA THR A 12 -4.04 4.34 -2.58
C THR A 12 -5.21 5.21 -2.14
N LEU A 13 -6.43 4.71 -2.33
CA LEU A 13 -7.68 5.31 -1.86
C LEU A 13 -8.09 4.69 -0.53
N MET A 14 -8.42 5.53 0.44
CA MET A 14 -9.01 5.08 1.69
C MET A 14 -10.48 4.72 1.46
N MET A 15 -10.87 3.49 1.78
CA MET A 15 -12.26 3.03 1.71
C MET A 15 -13.04 3.33 2.99
N GLY A 16 -12.36 3.82 4.02
CA GLY A 16 -12.92 4.15 5.32
C GLY A 16 -11.86 4.76 6.24
N PRO A 17 -12.25 5.12 7.47
CA PRO A 17 -11.32 5.66 8.45
C PRO A 17 -10.22 4.62 8.80
N HIS A 18 -9.00 5.10 8.98
CA HIS A 18 -7.92 4.27 9.50
C HIS A 18 -8.25 3.80 10.92
N PRO A 19 -7.91 2.55 11.32
CA PRO A 19 -8.21 2.08 12.67
C PRO A 19 -7.49 2.92 13.74
N PRO A 20 -8.08 3.12 14.93
CA PRO A 20 -7.44 3.92 15.97
C PRO A 20 -6.05 3.39 16.36
N LEU A 21 -5.06 4.29 16.47
CA LEU A 21 -3.65 3.93 16.74
C LEU A 21 -3.45 3.12 18.03
N ARG A 22 -4.32 3.32 19.02
CA ARG A 22 -4.30 2.60 20.32
C ARG A 22 -4.52 1.08 20.20
N LEU A 23 -5.02 0.59 19.06
CA LEU A 23 -5.24 -0.84 18.82
C LEU A 23 -3.98 -1.58 18.38
N PHE A 24 -2.90 -0.85 18.10
CA PHE A 24 -1.68 -1.39 17.52
C PHE A 24 -0.54 -1.37 18.53
N SER A 25 0.15 -2.51 18.65
CA SER A 25 1.35 -2.61 19.49
C SER A 25 2.55 -1.95 18.83
N GLN A 26 3.46 -1.40 19.64
CA GLN A 26 4.65 -0.67 19.16
C GLN A 26 5.88 -1.57 18.91
N ASP A 27 5.71 -2.88 18.88
CA ASP A 27 6.78 -3.87 18.69
C ASP A 27 6.92 -4.37 17.24
N ARG A 28 6.02 -3.95 16.34
CA ARG A 28 5.93 -4.47 14.97
C ARG A 28 5.48 -3.41 13.97
N VAL A 29 5.68 -3.72 12.69
CA VAL A 29 5.10 -2.97 11.58
C VAL A 29 3.75 -3.57 11.22
N TRP A 30 2.75 -2.73 11.04
CA TRP A 30 1.38 -3.11 10.75
C TRP A 30 1.04 -2.83 9.30
N ILE A 31 0.52 -3.83 8.59
CA ILE A 31 0.12 -3.75 7.20
C ILE A 31 -1.32 -4.27 7.02
N PRO A 32 -2.07 -3.80 6.01
CA PRO A 32 -3.33 -4.40 5.63
C PRO A 32 -3.11 -5.87 5.24
N GLY A 33 -3.97 -6.76 5.72
CA GLY A 33 -3.97 -8.16 5.29
C GLY A 33 -4.51 -8.34 3.87
N GLY A 34 -4.01 -9.38 3.19
CA GLY A 34 -4.41 -9.78 1.85
C GLY A 34 -3.61 -9.12 0.71
N LEU A 35 -3.80 -9.65 -0.50
CA LEU A 35 -3.01 -9.33 -1.70
C LEU A 35 -1.50 -9.48 -1.47
N GLU A 36 -1.10 -10.47 -0.68
CA GLU A 36 0.29 -10.82 -0.46
C GLU A 36 0.74 -11.68 -1.66
N TYR A 37 1.38 -11.07 -2.65
CA TYR A 37 1.94 -11.78 -3.81
C TYR A 37 3.22 -12.53 -3.41
N HIS A 38 3.09 -13.44 -2.45
CA HIS A 38 4.17 -14.11 -1.69
C HIS A 38 5.02 -13.17 -0.79
N GLY A 39 4.73 -11.87 -0.81
CA GLY A 39 5.44 -10.83 -0.07
C GLY A 39 4.64 -10.19 1.06
N VAL A 40 4.81 -8.88 1.21
CA VAL A 40 4.13 -8.00 2.16
C VAL A 40 3.52 -6.83 1.39
N ASN A 41 2.24 -6.55 1.65
CA ASN A 41 1.56 -5.40 1.08
C ASN A 41 2.22 -4.09 1.57
N ASP A 42 2.72 -3.29 0.63
CA ASP A 42 3.46 -2.05 0.89
C ASP A 42 2.67 -0.78 0.57
N ARG A 43 1.38 -0.92 0.28
CA ARG A 43 0.49 0.17 -0.14
C ARG A 43 0.11 1.10 1.01
N LEU A 44 -0.03 0.53 2.20
CA LEU A 44 -0.27 1.24 3.43
C LEU A 44 0.46 0.50 4.56
N ALA A 45 1.24 1.21 5.35
CA ALA A 45 1.90 0.63 6.51
C ALA A 45 1.88 1.61 7.68
N LEU A 46 1.57 1.09 8.85
CA LEU A 46 1.66 1.80 10.11
C LEU A 46 2.87 1.24 10.87
N MET A 47 3.78 2.11 11.28
CA MET A 47 5.00 1.69 11.96
C MET A 47 5.33 2.61 13.13
N PRO A 48 5.80 2.05 14.26
CA PRO A 48 6.43 2.84 15.31
C PRO A 48 7.62 3.61 14.74
N LYS A 49 7.84 4.84 15.20
CA LYS A 49 8.94 5.69 14.74
C LYS A 49 10.31 4.99 14.80
N LYS A 50 10.54 4.16 15.83
CA LYS A 50 11.77 3.38 16.00
C LYS A 50 12.00 2.33 14.91
N LEU A 51 10.94 1.86 14.25
CA LEU A 51 10.99 0.88 13.15
C LEU A 51 10.92 1.53 11.77
N ALA A 52 10.60 2.82 11.68
CA ALA A 52 10.37 3.50 10.41
C ALA A 52 11.61 3.52 9.50
N GLY A 53 12.79 3.75 10.09
CA GLY A 53 14.05 3.69 9.35
C GLY A 53 14.35 2.30 8.78
N LEU A 54 13.93 1.24 9.46
CA LEU A 54 14.10 -0.14 8.98
C LEU A 54 13.08 -0.50 7.90
N TYR A 55 11.86 0.05 7.94
CA TYR A 55 10.89 -0.21 6.88
C TYR A 55 11.22 0.56 5.58
N LEU A 56 11.60 1.83 5.71
CA LEU A 56 11.90 2.73 4.58
C LEU A 56 13.36 2.62 4.11
N GLY A 57 14.23 1.92 4.85
CA GLY A 57 15.67 1.86 4.64
C GLY A 57 16.16 0.99 3.48
N ARG A 58 15.27 0.44 2.65
CA ARG A 58 15.62 -0.42 1.51
C ARG A 58 16.55 0.27 0.50
N TRP A 59 16.34 1.56 0.24
CA TRP A 59 17.20 2.34 -0.65
C TRP A 59 18.63 2.48 -0.11
N ALA A 60 18.77 2.78 1.18
CA ALA A 60 20.09 2.83 1.83
C ALA A 60 20.77 1.46 1.80
N ALA A 61 20.03 0.38 2.06
CA ALA A 61 20.58 -0.97 1.97
C ALA A 61 21.03 -1.35 0.55
N LEU A 62 20.36 -0.82 -0.49
CA LEU A 62 20.80 -0.98 -1.88
C LEU A 62 22.12 -0.24 -2.12
N LEU A 63 22.21 1.03 -1.72
CA LEU A 63 23.41 1.84 -1.91
C LEU A 63 24.63 1.27 -1.18
N ASP A 64 24.43 0.72 0.02
CA ASP A 64 25.50 0.10 0.82
C ASP A 64 25.82 -1.35 0.39
N GLY A 65 25.16 -1.87 -0.65
CA GLY A 65 25.31 -3.26 -1.10
C GLY A 65 24.75 -4.34 -0.14
N ARG A 66 24.23 -3.96 1.03
CA ARG A 66 23.65 -4.89 2.01
C ARG A 66 22.40 -5.60 1.49
N LEU A 67 21.69 -5.00 0.54
CA LEU A 67 20.50 -5.60 -0.08
C LEU A 67 20.80 -6.98 -0.65
N TRP A 68 21.99 -7.20 -1.21
CA TRP A 68 22.41 -8.47 -1.81
C TRP A 68 22.45 -9.65 -0.82
N THR A 69 22.59 -9.38 0.48
CA THR A 69 22.62 -10.42 1.52
C THR A 69 21.29 -11.16 1.69
N TYR A 70 20.18 -10.58 1.24
CA TYR A 70 18.83 -11.16 1.33
C TYR A 70 18.00 -10.95 0.07
N TYR A 71 18.62 -10.48 -1.02
CA TYR A 71 17.97 -10.35 -2.32
C TYR A 71 18.00 -11.69 -3.07
N GLY A 72 16.84 -12.17 -3.49
CA GLY A 72 16.72 -13.34 -4.37
C GLY A 72 16.47 -12.92 -5.82
N SER A 73 17.02 -13.68 -6.77
CA SER A 73 16.95 -13.40 -8.22
C SER A 73 15.53 -13.29 -8.80
N SER A 74 14.52 -13.84 -8.12
CA SER A 74 13.11 -13.82 -8.54
C SER A 74 12.19 -13.08 -7.56
N MET A 75 12.72 -12.17 -6.74
CA MET A 75 11.92 -11.41 -5.79
C MET A 75 11.22 -10.22 -6.44
N ASN A 76 9.90 -10.13 -6.23
CA ASN A 76 9.18 -8.89 -6.45
C ASN A 76 9.43 -7.91 -5.27
N VAL A 77 8.96 -6.66 -5.41
CA VAL A 77 9.15 -5.61 -4.38
C VAL A 77 8.52 -5.96 -3.03
N GLU A 78 7.40 -6.69 -3.01
CA GLU A 78 6.72 -7.13 -1.78
C GLU A 78 7.53 -8.23 -1.07
N MET A 79 8.11 -9.17 -1.82
CA MET A 79 9.00 -10.20 -1.31
C MET A 79 10.31 -9.61 -0.80
N LEU A 80 10.86 -8.62 -1.51
CA LEU A 80 12.04 -7.89 -1.08
C LEU A 80 11.81 -7.15 0.24
N LEU A 81 10.66 -6.48 0.39
CA LEU A 81 10.29 -5.84 1.66
C LEU A 81 10.19 -6.87 2.79
N LYS A 82 9.52 -8.00 2.54
CA LYS A 82 9.42 -9.08 3.52
C LYS A 82 10.79 -9.62 3.94
N ALA A 83 11.69 -9.86 2.98
CA ALA A 83 13.05 -10.32 3.22
C ALA A 83 13.87 -9.29 4.02
N HIS A 84 13.75 -8.01 3.66
CA HIS A 84 14.41 -6.90 4.35
C HIS A 84 13.99 -6.79 5.82
N LEU A 85 12.67 -6.82 6.09
CA LEU A 85 12.16 -6.78 7.46
C LEU A 85 12.58 -8.01 8.27
N LYS A 86 12.59 -9.20 7.63
CA LYS A 86 13.08 -10.43 8.26
C LYS A 86 14.57 -10.34 8.61
N PHE A 87 15.40 -9.82 7.72
CA PHE A 87 16.83 -9.62 7.96
C PHE A 87 17.09 -8.73 9.18
N HIS A 88 16.25 -7.71 9.39
CA HIS A 88 16.32 -6.82 10.55
C HIS A 88 15.55 -7.30 11.78
N ASN A 89 15.05 -8.53 11.80
CA ASN A 89 14.21 -9.09 12.88
C ASN A 89 12.99 -8.21 13.24
N VAL A 90 12.42 -7.53 12.24
CA VAL A 90 11.23 -6.70 12.42
C VAL A 90 9.99 -7.57 12.29
N SER A 91 9.21 -7.63 13.37
CA SER A 91 7.93 -8.33 13.39
C SER A 91 6.89 -7.62 12.54
N LEU A 92 5.95 -8.39 11.98
CA LEU A 92 4.80 -7.91 11.23
C LEU A 92 3.51 -8.18 11.99
N GLY A 93 2.58 -7.24 11.89
CA GLY A 93 1.20 -7.37 12.32
C GLY A 93 0.27 -7.06 11.15
N PHE A 94 -0.92 -7.64 11.17
CA PHE A 94 -1.90 -7.47 10.11
C PHE A 94 -3.18 -6.85 10.64
N TYR A 95 -3.83 -6.01 9.84
CA TYR A 95 -5.13 -5.45 10.17
C TYR A 95 -6.07 -5.47 8.95
N PRO A 96 -7.39 -5.29 9.15
CA PRO A 96 -8.35 -5.33 8.06
C PRO A 96 -8.04 -4.32 6.96
N ARG A 97 -8.40 -4.64 5.72
CA ARG A 97 -8.23 -3.73 4.58
C ARG A 97 -9.06 -2.47 4.79
N THR A 98 -8.39 -1.33 4.83
CA THR A 98 -9.02 0.00 4.92
C THR A 98 -8.75 0.85 3.69
N SER A 99 -8.01 0.32 2.71
CA SER A 99 -7.66 1.02 1.48
C SER A 99 -7.60 0.08 0.28
N ALA A 100 -7.70 0.67 -0.91
CA ALA A 100 -7.63 0.00 -2.20
C ALA A 100 -6.81 0.84 -3.19
N LEU A 101 -6.37 0.22 -4.30
CA LEU A 101 -5.69 0.96 -5.36
C LEU A 101 -6.69 1.70 -6.24
N ALA A 102 -6.44 2.99 -6.48
CA ALA A 102 -7.03 3.69 -7.61
C ALA A 102 -6.44 3.12 -8.91
N ARG A 103 -7.29 2.71 -9.85
CA ARG A 103 -6.84 2.32 -11.20
C ARG A 103 -7.58 3.13 -12.24
N CYS A 104 -6.85 3.67 -13.21
CA CYS A 104 -7.42 4.30 -14.38
C CYS A 104 -8.02 3.23 -15.33
N GLN A 105 -9.29 3.40 -15.72
CA GLN A 105 -10.03 2.43 -16.54
C GLN A 105 -9.53 2.35 -17.99
N LYS A 106 -8.83 3.38 -18.50
CA LYS A 106 -8.24 3.38 -19.87
C LYS A 106 -7.14 2.34 -20.10
N PHE A 107 -6.57 1.75 -19.05
CA PHE A 107 -5.60 0.64 -19.15
C PHE A 107 -6.23 -0.75 -19.01
N CYS A 108 -7.56 -0.85 -19.07
CA CYS A 108 -8.27 -2.12 -19.19
C CYS A 108 -8.38 -2.57 -20.66
N GLY A 109 -7.24 -2.75 -21.33
CA GLY A 109 -7.19 -3.77 -22.38
C GLY A 109 -7.39 -5.15 -21.75
N PRO A 110 -7.90 -6.17 -22.47
CA PRO A 110 -8.03 -7.51 -21.93
C PRO A 110 -6.65 -8.02 -21.51
N PHE A 111 -6.42 -8.14 -20.21
CA PHE A 111 -5.26 -8.86 -19.70
C PHE A 111 -5.48 -10.34 -19.95
N PRO A 112 -4.55 -11.07 -20.60
CA PRO A 112 -4.80 -12.45 -21.03
C PRO A 112 -5.18 -13.42 -19.90
N ASN A 113 -4.88 -13.09 -18.62
CA ASN A 113 -4.89 -14.08 -17.54
C ASN A 113 -5.55 -13.62 -16.21
N GLY A 114 -6.51 -12.69 -16.26
CA GLY A 114 -7.60 -12.59 -15.25
C GLY A 114 -7.26 -12.52 -13.75
N ARG A 115 -6.05 -12.11 -13.32
CA ARG A 115 -5.67 -12.09 -11.90
C ARG A 115 -4.97 -10.80 -11.49
N LEU A 116 -5.75 -9.77 -11.14
CA LEU A 116 -5.37 -8.68 -10.25
C LEU A 116 -6.63 -7.88 -9.86
N ALA A 117 -6.77 -7.57 -8.57
CA ALA A 117 -7.91 -6.87 -8.01
C ALA A 117 -7.95 -5.41 -8.47
N GLY A 118 -8.71 -5.14 -9.53
CA GLY A 118 -9.35 -3.84 -9.75
C GLY A 118 -10.75 -3.90 -9.14
N TYR A 119 -11.16 -2.85 -8.43
CA TYR A 119 -12.56 -2.74 -8.01
C TYR A 119 -13.36 -2.15 -9.15
N THR A 120 -14.37 -2.90 -9.61
CA THR A 120 -15.48 -2.36 -10.39
C THR A 120 -16.43 -1.69 -9.41
N MET A 121 -16.63 -0.38 -9.55
CA MET A 121 -17.69 0.29 -8.80
C MET A 121 -19.04 -0.17 -9.35
N ARG A 122 -19.87 -0.74 -8.49
CA ARG A 122 -21.06 -1.51 -8.89
C ARG A 122 -22.32 -0.65 -8.85
N ARG A 123 -22.29 0.46 -8.10
CA ARG A 123 -23.45 1.31 -7.84
C ARG A 123 -23.11 2.77 -8.04
N LYS A 124 -24.07 3.53 -8.55
CA LYS A 124 -23.87 4.93 -8.99
C LYS A 124 -23.42 5.87 -7.86
N TRP A 125 -23.73 5.57 -6.60
CA TRP A 125 -23.32 6.39 -5.44
C TRP A 125 -21.88 6.17 -4.99
N GLU A 126 -21.29 4.99 -5.25
CA GLU A 126 -19.86 4.72 -5.00
C GLU A 126 -18.99 5.63 -5.88
N HIS A 127 -19.49 5.96 -7.08
CA HIS A 127 -18.91 6.98 -7.95
C HIS A 127 -19.03 8.39 -7.38
N VAL A 128 -20.18 8.74 -6.77
CA VAL A 128 -20.40 10.07 -6.18
C VAL A 128 -19.47 10.32 -5.00
N GLU A 129 -19.27 9.34 -4.10
CA GLU A 129 -18.31 9.48 -2.99
C GLU A 129 -16.86 9.62 -3.50
N ALA A 130 -16.46 8.81 -4.49
CA ALA A 130 -15.14 8.91 -5.10
C ALA A 130 -14.92 10.27 -5.79
N VAL A 131 -15.95 10.82 -6.44
CA VAL A 131 -15.92 12.14 -7.09
C VAL A 131 -15.88 13.27 -6.05
N ILE A 132 -16.63 13.19 -4.96
CA ILE A 132 -16.61 14.18 -3.86
C ILE A 132 -15.23 14.21 -3.21
N ILE A 133 -14.65 13.04 -2.91
CA ILE A 133 -13.31 12.95 -2.31
C ILE A 133 -12.23 13.45 -3.27
N ALA A 134 -12.34 13.14 -4.58
CA ALA A 134 -11.40 13.61 -5.59
C ALA A 134 -11.50 15.12 -5.87
N SER A 135 -12.70 15.71 -5.79
CA SER A 135 -12.93 17.15 -6.02
C SER A 135 -12.52 18.03 -4.84
N LEU A 136 -12.42 17.48 -3.64
CA LEU A 136 -11.89 18.17 -2.46
C LEU A 136 -10.35 18.28 -2.46
N VAL A 137 -9.67 17.51 -3.29
CA VAL A 137 -8.21 17.58 -3.48
C VAL A 137 -7.94 18.55 -4.63
N GLN A 138 -7.64 19.81 -4.30
CA GLN A 138 -7.42 20.90 -5.26
C GLN A 138 -6.27 20.59 -6.23
N GLY A 139 -6.62 20.18 -7.44
CA GLY A 139 -5.71 20.03 -8.57
C GLY A 139 -6.48 19.40 -9.73
N GLY A 140 -6.87 20.22 -10.71
CA GLY A 140 -7.78 19.84 -11.79
C GLY A 140 -7.43 18.49 -12.43
N PHE A 141 -8.37 17.56 -12.33
CA PHE A 141 -8.42 16.36 -13.16
C PHE A 141 -9.35 16.65 -14.34
N GLU A 142 -8.85 16.45 -15.56
CA GLU A 142 -9.71 16.32 -16.73
C GLU A 142 -10.45 14.99 -16.66
N TRP A 143 -11.77 15.06 -16.50
CA TRP A 143 -12.65 13.90 -16.54
C TRP A 143 -12.99 13.59 -17.99
N ALA A 144 -12.68 12.38 -18.43
CA ALA A 144 -13.36 11.82 -19.61
C ALA A 144 -14.71 11.29 -19.14
N ASP A 145 -15.79 11.87 -19.65
CA ASP A 145 -17.14 11.41 -19.38
C ASP A 145 -17.31 10.01 -19.99
N CYS A 146 -17.61 9.03 -19.14
CA CYS A 146 -17.72 7.61 -19.51
C CYS A 146 -19.17 7.15 -19.45
N THR A 147 -20.12 8.02 -19.77
CA THR A 147 -21.52 7.64 -20.03
C THR A 147 -21.66 7.24 -21.51
N GLY A 148 -21.21 6.02 -21.82
CA GLY A 148 -21.57 5.30 -23.04
C GLY A 148 -22.54 4.18 -22.69
#